data_AF-A0A9D7GL93-F1
#
_entry.id   AF-A0A9D7GL93-F1
#
_cell.length_a   1.000
_cell.length_b   1.000
_cell.length_c   1.000
_cell.angle_alpha   90.00
_cell.angle_beta   90.00
_cell.angle_gamma   90.00
#
_symmetry.space_group_name_H-M   'P 1'
#
loop_
_entity.id
_entity.type
_entity.pdbx_description
1 polymer ?
#
loop_
_entity_poly.entity_id
_entity_poly.type
_entity_poly.pdbx_seq_one_letter_code
_entity_poly.pdbx_strand_id
1 'polypeptide(L)'
;MATTRVQSGASYYGIMELSGNLWERPVTVGNPTGRDFSGNGDGVVSNVGNANYPWWPGINAIGVGVRGGGWASVAISLILSGRDIAAHWCWSSAITVVVVVGRHLSN
;
A
#
# COMPACT_ATOMS: atom_id res chain seq x y z
N MET A 1 -29.06 -1.61 10.94
CA MET A 1 -28.80 -2.98 10.44
C MET A 1 -27.35 -3.05 9.96
N ALA A 2 -26.62 -4.10 10.31
CA ALA A 2 -25.26 -4.32 9.82
C ALA A 2 -25.30 -5.08 8.48
N THR A 3 -24.46 -4.69 7.53
CA THR A 3 -24.30 -5.37 6.24
C THR A 3 -23.33 -6.55 6.36
N THR A 4 -23.54 -7.60 5.57
CA THR A 4 -22.57 -8.69 5.42
C THR A 4 -21.38 -8.23 4.56
N ARG A 5 -20.25 -8.92 4.65
CA ARG A 5 -19.06 -8.62 3.85
C ARG A 5 -19.33 -8.63 2.35
N VAL A 6 -20.18 -9.54 1.86
CA VAL A 6 -20.57 -9.59 0.45
C VAL A 6 -21.40 -8.36 0.07
N GLN A 7 -22.35 -7.97 0.91
CA GLN A 7 -23.19 -6.79 0.67
C GLN A 7 -22.40 -5.48 0.68
N SER A 8 -21.34 -5.40 1.47
CA SER A 8 -20.46 -4.22 1.53
C SER A 8 -19.32 -4.25 0.52
N GLY A 9 -19.15 -5.32 -0.27
CA GLY A 9 -17.98 -5.46 -1.15
C GLY A 9 -16.65 -5.66 -0.39
N ALA A 10 -16.70 -6.10 0.87
CA ALA A 10 -15.52 -6.35 1.67
C ALA A 10 -14.86 -7.69 1.33
N SER A 11 -13.54 -7.75 1.48
CA SER A 11 -12.77 -9.00 1.43
C SER A 11 -13.19 -9.99 2.53
N TYR A 12 -12.66 -11.22 2.47
CA TYR A 12 -12.85 -12.20 3.54
C TYR A 12 -12.38 -11.69 4.92
N TYR A 13 -11.44 -10.76 4.99
CA TYR A 13 -10.98 -10.18 6.25
C TYR A 13 -11.68 -8.87 6.64
N GLY A 14 -12.74 -8.48 5.92
CA GLY A 14 -13.48 -7.24 6.19
C GLY A 14 -12.79 -5.98 5.67
N ILE A 15 -11.69 -6.12 4.92
CA ILE A 15 -10.98 -5.00 4.29
C ILE A 15 -11.82 -4.51 3.11
N MET A 16 -12.06 -3.20 3.09
CA MET A 16 -12.84 -2.50 2.07
C MET A 16 -11.91 -1.92 1.00
N GLU A 17 -12.45 -1.59 -0.18
CA GLU A 17 -11.74 -0.81 -1.22
C GLU A 17 -10.45 -1.45 -1.77
N LEU A 18 -10.30 -2.78 -1.74
CA LEU A 18 -9.13 -3.46 -2.33
C LEU A 18 -9.08 -3.40 -3.88
N SER A 19 -10.13 -2.89 -4.52
CA SER A 19 -10.31 -2.78 -5.96
C SER A 19 -11.01 -1.47 -6.31
N GLY A 20 -10.26 -0.38 -6.41
CA GLY A 20 -10.75 0.94 -6.80
C GLY A 20 -10.41 2.03 -5.79
N ASN A 21 -11.15 3.15 -5.86
CA ASN A 21 -10.95 4.35 -5.05
C ASN A 21 -9.56 4.99 -5.22
N LEU A 22 -8.56 4.51 -4.52
CA LEU A 22 -7.20 5.02 -4.53
C LEU A 22 -6.20 3.87 -4.64
N TRP A 23 -5.15 4.09 -5.43
CA TRP A 23 -4.03 3.17 -5.50
C TRP A 23 -3.35 3.03 -4.14
N GLU A 24 -3.17 1.80 -3.70
CA GLU A 24 -2.46 1.46 -2.47
C GLU A 24 -0.96 1.26 -2.75
N ARG A 25 -0.10 1.64 -1.79
CA ARG A 25 1.36 1.69 -1.95
C ARG A 25 2.09 0.58 -1.16
N PRO A 26 2.30 -0.62 -1.72
CA PRO A 26 3.14 -1.63 -1.10
C PRO A 26 4.63 -1.43 -1.41
N VAL A 27 5.48 -2.11 -0.65
CA VAL A 27 6.86 -2.39 -1.07
C VAL A 27 6.85 -3.31 -2.29
N THR A 28 7.63 -2.99 -3.32
CA THR A 28 7.59 -3.70 -4.60
C THR A 28 8.77 -4.62 -4.84
N VAL A 29 8.48 -5.75 -5.51
CA VAL A 29 9.51 -6.64 -6.07
C VAL A 29 10.05 -6.17 -7.43
N GLY A 30 9.38 -5.19 -8.06
CA GLY A 30 9.75 -4.65 -9.37
C GLY A 30 10.94 -3.68 -9.38
N ASN A 31 11.49 -3.33 -8.22
CA ASN A 31 12.63 -2.41 -8.05
C ASN A 31 13.71 -3.08 -7.18
N PRO A 32 15.02 -2.97 -7.52
CA PRO A 32 16.09 -3.52 -6.69
C PRO A 32 16.02 -3.10 -5.22
N THR A 33 15.87 -1.80 -4.94
CA THR A 33 15.73 -1.24 -3.58
C THR A 33 14.52 -1.81 -2.84
N GLY A 34 13.42 -2.06 -3.55
CA GLY A 34 12.23 -2.67 -2.95
C GLY A 34 12.43 -4.16 -2.61
N ARG A 35 13.32 -4.86 -3.34
CA ARG A 35 13.73 -6.23 -3.01
C ARG A 35 14.73 -6.31 -1.87
N ASP A 36 15.44 -5.22 -1.58
CA ASP A 36 16.32 -5.10 -0.41
C ASP A 36 15.53 -4.91 0.89
N PHE A 37 14.19 -4.87 0.81
CA PHE A 37 13.31 -4.89 1.97
C PHE A 37 13.59 -6.08 2.88
N SER A 38 13.81 -5.79 4.15
CA SER A 38 14.15 -6.78 5.16
C SER A 38 13.28 -6.59 6.40
N GLY A 39 12.36 -7.53 6.59
CA GLY A 39 11.54 -7.64 7.78
C GLY A 39 10.43 -6.60 7.91
N ASN A 40 9.58 -6.81 8.91
CA ASN A 40 8.52 -5.88 9.23
C ASN A 40 9.09 -4.66 9.95
N GLY A 41 8.52 -3.48 9.69
CA GLY A 41 8.81 -2.29 10.46
C GLY A 41 8.17 -2.36 11.84
N ASP A 42 8.47 -1.38 12.68
CA ASP A 42 7.89 -1.23 14.03
C ASP A 42 6.55 -0.47 14.06
N GLY A 43 6.07 0.00 12.90
CA GLY A 43 4.87 0.83 12.79
C GLY A 43 5.05 2.28 13.20
N VAL A 44 6.28 2.72 13.49
CA VAL A 44 6.59 4.11 13.84
C VAL A 44 6.99 4.86 12.57
N VAL A 45 6.44 6.06 12.42
CA VAL A 45 6.82 7.00 11.37
C VAL A 45 7.49 8.22 11.98
N SER A 46 8.45 8.78 11.25
CA SER A 46 9.07 10.06 11.61
C SER A 46 8.03 11.20 11.65
N ASN A 47 8.40 12.36 12.21
CA ASN A 47 7.53 13.54 12.24
C ASN A 47 7.07 14.05 10.85
N VAL A 48 7.74 13.59 9.78
CA VAL A 48 7.38 13.88 8.38
C VAL A 48 6.70 12.70 7.68
N GLY A 49 6.41 11.64 8.44
CA GLY A 49 5.66 10.45 8.02
C GLY A 49 6.42 9.44 7.17
N ASN A 50 7.75 9.49 7.17
CA ASN A 50 8.58 8.44 6.58
C ASN A 50 8.77 7.28 7.55
N ALA A 51 8.93 6.06 7.01
CA ALA A 51 9.41 4.92 7.78
C ALA A 51 10.78 5.23 8.43
N ASN A 52 10.99 4.70 9.63
CA ASN A 52 12.22 4.88 10.42
C ASN A 52 13.23 3.73 10.23
N TYR A 53 12.89 2.66 9.50
CA TYR A 53 13.80 1.56 9.17
C TYR A 53 14.48 1.75 7.82
N PRO A 54 15.80 1.50 7.72
CA PRO A 54 16.57 1.75 6.49
C PRO A 54 16.21 0.85 5.31
N TRP A 55 15.61 -0.32 5.57
CA TRP A 55 15.19 -1.28 4.54
C TRP A 55 13.76 -1.05 4.06
N TRP A 56 13.07 -0.04 4.60
CA TRP A 56 11.75 0.39 4.15
C TRP A 56 11.88 1.57 3.19
N PRO A 57 10.97 1.70 2.20
CA PRO A 57 10.96 2.88 1.35
C PRO A 57 10.85 4.18 2.16
N GLY A 58 11.88 5.01 2.02
CA GLY A 58 12.02 6.28 2.74
C GLY A 58 11.51 7.48 1.94
N ILE A 59 12.17 8.62 2.13
CA ILE A 59 11.73 9.94 1.62
C ILE A 59 11.54 10.02 0.09
N ASN A 60 12.28 9.24 -0.68
CA ASN A 60 12.21 9.23 -2.14
C ASN A 60 11.21 8.19 -2.69
N ALA A 61 10.56 7.41 -1.80
CA ALA A 61 9.65 6.33 -2.13
C ALA A 61 10.21 5.29 -3.13
N ILE A 62 11.54 5.19 -3.26
CA ILE A 62 12.16 4.17 -4.10
C ILE A 62 11.88 2.81 -3.47
N GLY A 63 11.44 1.84 -4.29
CA GLY A 63 11.03 0.53 -3.80
C GLY A 63 9.54 0.42 -3.45
N VAL A 64 8.73 1.44 -3.75
CA VAL A 64 7.27 1.37 -3.67
C VAL A 64 6.66 0.95 -5.02
N GLY A 65 5.56 0.20 -4.99
CA GLY A 65 4.71 -0.11 -6.15
C GLY A 65 3.29 0.41 -5.96
N VAL A 66 2.38 0.04 -6.87
CA VAL A 66 0.94 0.36 -6.73
C VAL A 66 0.05 -0.84 -6.94
N ARG A 67 -1.09 -0.89 -6.23
CA ARG A 67 -2.08 -1.98 -6.24
C ARG A 67 -3.51 -1.46 -6.09
N GLY A 68 -4.48 -2.29 -6.46
CA GLY A 68 -5.91 -2.05 -6.24
C GLY A 68 -6.58 -1.14 -7.26
N GLY A 69 -5.82 -0.33 -8.01
CA GLY A 69 -6.38 0.64 -8.95
C GLY A 69 -6.95 1.87 -8.24
N GLY A 70 -7.28 2.90 -9.01
CA GLY A 70 -7.96 4.11 -8.53
C GLY A 70 -9.34 4.28 -9.17
N TRP A 71 -10.05 5.34 -8.78
CA TRP A 71 -11.38 5.70 -9.30
C TRP A 71 -11.46 5.81 -10.83
N ALA A 72 -10.35 6.15 -11.50
CA ALA A 72 -10.26 6.25 -12.96
C ALA A 72 -9.64 5.00 -13.64
N SER A 73 -9.36 3.94 -12.88
CA SER A 73 -8.69 2.75 -13.41
C SER A 73 -9.66 1.82 -14.14
N VAL A 74 -9.15 1.21 -15.22
CA VAL A 74 -9.87 0.18 -15.97
C VAL A 74 -9.88 -1.14 -15.23
N ALA A 75 -10.81 -2.04 -15.59
CA ALA A 75 -11.02 -3.32 -14.90
C ALA A 75 -9.76 -4.18 -14.74
N ILE A 76 -8.84 -4.15 -15.71
CA ILE A 76 -7.58 -4.92 -15.64
C ILE A 76 -6.66 -4.47 -14.48
N SER A 77 -6.75 -3.20 -14.09
CA SER A 77 -5.96 -2.62 -12.99
C SER A 77 -6.63 -2.82 -11.62
N LEU A 78 -7.90 -3.21 -11.59
CA LEU A 78 -8.67 -3.47 -10.37
C LEU A 78 -8.55 -4.92 -9.89
N ILE A 79 -7.90 -5.80 -10.67
CA ILE A 79 -7.74 -7.20 -10.28
C ILE A 79 -6.75 -7.33 -9.13
N LEU A 80 -7.07 -8.18 -8.15
CA LEU A 80 -6.25 -8.36 -6.95
C LEU A 80 -4.82 -8.79 -7.25
N SER A 81 -4.53 -9.42 -8.39
CA SER A 81 -3.19 -9.84 -8.80
C SER A 81 -2.45 -8.84 -9.71
N GLY A 82 -3.10 -7.76 -10.19
CA GLY A 82 -2.58 -6.87 -11.24
C GLY A 82 -1.41 -5.98 -10.81
N ARG A 83 -0.21 -6.23 -11.36
CA ARG A 83 1.06 -5.55 -10.99
C ARG A 83 1.56 -4.64 -12.11
N ASP A 84 0.68 -4.16 -12.98
CA ASP A 84 1.05 -3.51 -14.24
C ASP A 84 1.96 -2.28 -14.03
N ILE A 85 1.92 -1.69 -12.83
CA ILE A 85 2.80 -0.60 -12.41
C ILE A 85 3.57 -1.05 -11.16
N ALA A 86 4.52 -1.96 -11.36
CA ALA A 86 5.28 -2.54 -10.25
C ALA A 86 6.34 -1.58 -9.70
N ALA A 87 6.98 -0.74 -10.50
CA ALA A 87 8.00 0.21 -10.05
C ALA A 87 7.63 1.60 -10.55
N HIS A 88 6.98 2.40 -9.71
CA HIS A 88 6.67 3.79 -10.05
C HIS A 88 7.70 4.75 -9.48
N TRP A 89 8.08 5.75 -10.28
CA TRP A 89 8.77 6.92 -9.76
C TRP A 89 7.67 7.81 -9.18
N CYS A 90 7.74 8.11 -7.88
CA CYS A 90 6.86 9.10 -7.27
C CYS A 90 7.24 10.47 -7.84
N TRP A 91 6.62 10.89 -8.95
CA TRP A 91 6.70 12.27 -9.41
C TRP A 91 6.00 13.13 -8.36
N SER A 92 6.75 14.07 -7.78
CA SER A 92 6.42 14.93 -6.65
C SER A 92 6.65 14.33 -5.25
N SER A 93 7.37 15.11 -4.44
CA SER A 93 7.76 14.87 -3.05
C SER A 93 6.60 14.91 -2.06
N ALA A 94 5.38 14.50 -2.45
CA ALA A 94 4.20 14.56 -1.61
C ALA A 94 3.25 13.39 -1.92
N ILE A 95 3.44 12.27 -1.23
CA ILE A 95 2.34 11.46 -0.65
C ILE A 95 2.97 10.66 0.49
N THR A 96 2.71 11.14 1.70
CA THR A 96 2.96 10.47 2.97
C THR A 96 1.75 9.58 3.27
N VAL A 97 1.71 8.38 2.71
CA VAL A 97 0.92 7.26 3.25
C VAL A 97 1.70 5.98 2.95
N VAL A 98 2.61 5.61 3.85
CA VAL A 98 3.07 4.22 3.94
C VAL A 98 2.12 3.53 4.90
N VAL A 99 1.23 2.69 4.35
CA VAL A 99 0.38 1.82 5.17
C VAL A 99 1.30 0.75 5.78
N VAL A 100 1.73 0.95 7.03
CA VAL A 100 2.30 -0.13 7.83
C VAL A 100 1.15 -0.93 8.42
N VAL A 101 1.14 -2.22 8.11
CA VAL A 101 0.13 -3.19 8.55
C VAL A 101 0.05 -3.22 10.07
N GLY A 102 -1.16 -2.95 10.60
CA GLY A 102 -1.68 -3.51 11.85
C GLY A 102 -1.21 -2.87 13.17
N ARG A 103 -1.88 -1.82 13.62
CA ARG A 103 -1.94 -1.51 15.06
C ARG A 103 -2.95 -2.46 15.72
N HIS A 104 -2.48 -3.54 16.34
CA HIS A 104 -3.27 -4.28 17.34
C HIS A 104 -3.30 -3.43 18.62
N LEU A 105 -4.47 -2.88 18.94
CA LEU A 105 -4.73 -2.31 20.26
C LEU A 105 -4.91 -3.48 21.24
N SER A 106 -3.96 -3.69 22.14
CA SER A 106 -4.17 -4.49 23.34
C SER A 106 -4.03 -3.61 24.58
N ASN A 107 -5.18 -3.43 25.25
CA ASN A 107 -5.48 -2.90 26.59
C ASN A 107 -4.89 -1.56 27.00
#